data_AF-A0A075LUF8-F1
#
_entry.id   AF-A0A075LUF8-F1
#
_cell.length_a   1.000
_cell.length_b   1.000
_cell.length_c   1.000
_cell.angle_alpha   90.00
_cell.angle_beta   90.00
_cell.angle_gamma   90.00
#
_symmetry.space_group_name_H-M   'P 1'
#
loop_
_entity.id
_entity.type
_entity.pdbx_description
1 polymer ?
#
loop_
_entity_poly.entity_id
_entity_poly.type
_entity_poly.pdbx_seq_one_letter_code
_entity_poly.pdbx_strand_id
1 'polypeptide(L)'
;MNRKIVILGIDGLEYNLVREWNLKYITQKAYTKTNLSDFEVIVTPPIWASMITGERIPEIEEPFIKRHRFIAHKGKSSKVKVPWYVRLGSKILPLGIRRKIGEAIIKRVTGDPFLATHDYLLRTRKYKTIFDYFDKTWTNGIPSYGRNVSTPKVKTAMAEAVKGNLKPLVEYAMKTYEQDRRALFEALDKDYELIFWYTPFLDEISHFYIRKKLKLMNIYFDLNKLVKKVSEKLDETDVLYIISDHGMEPISEDPRGGDHSDHGFFSSNTGELIKKPQDLFKLVVSKSPRSNFNYP
;
A
#
# COMPACT_ATOMS: atom_id res chain seq x y z
N MET A 1 -17.62 6.10 -27.16
CA MET A 1 -16.91 5.09 -26.36
C MET A 1 -17.26 5.34 -24.89
N ASN A 2 -17.48 4.30 -24.09
CA ASN A 2 -17.72 4.49 -22.65
C ASN A 2 -16.44 4.99 -21.99
N ARG A 3 -16.55 6.00 -21.12
CA ARG A 3 -15.43 6.56 -20.35
C ARG A 3 -14.75 5.45 -19.52
N LYS A 4 -13.44 5.27 -19.72
CA LYS A 4 -12.60 4.36 -18.91
C LYS A 4 -12.03 5.12 -17.70
N ILE A 5 -11.99 4.46 -16.55
CA ILE A 5 -11.34 4.96 -15.34
C ILE A 5 -10.15 4.05 -15.01
N VAL A 6 -8.96 4.63 -14.96
CA VAL A 6 -7.74 3.94 -14.55
C VAL A 6 -7.23 4.53 -13.25
N ILE A 7 -7.03 3.68 -12.25
CA ILE A 7 -6.47 4.03 -10.95
C ILE A 7 -5.15 3.29 -10.81
N LEU A 8 -4.07 4.04 -10.65
CA LEU A 8 -2.74 3.53 -10.36
C LEU A 8 -2.44 3.70 -8.86
N GLY A 9 -2.63 2.62 -8.11
CA GLY A 9 -2.23 2.51 -6.72
C GLY A 9 -0.73 2.20 -6.60
N ILE A 10 0.07 3.19 -6.23
CA ILE A 10 1.52 3.07 -6.08
C ILE A 10 1.84 3.23 -4.59
N ASP A 11 1.99 2.11 -3.89
CA ASP A 11 2.25 2.07 -2.45
C ASP A 11 3.57 2.77 -2.09
N GLY A 12 3.56 3.62 -1.07
CA GLY A 12 4.74 4.39 -0.63
C GLY A 12 5.16 5.57 -1.51
N LEU A 13 4.29 6.08 -2.40
CA LEU A 13 4.60 7.24 -3.24
C LEU A 13 4.67 8.56 -2.44
N GLU A 14 5.88 9.00 -2.12
CA GLU A 14 6.12 10.24 -1.36
C GLU A 14 5.88 11.54 -2.16
N TYR A 15 4.95 12.37 -1.68
CA TYR A 15 4.54 13.64 -2.29
C TYR A 15 5.71 14.62 -2.47
N ASN A 16 6.57 14.77 -1.46
CA ASN A 16 7.65 15.76 -1.52
C ASN A 16 8.68 15.39 -2.60
N LEU A 17 8.97 14.09 -2.78
CA LEU A 17 9.88 13.61 -3.83
C LEU A 17 9.27 13.80 -5.23
N VAL A 18 7.97 13.56 -5.38
CA VAL A 18 7.25 13.83 -6.64
C VAL A 18 7.40 15.29 -7.07
N ARG A 19 7.26 16.22 -6.12
CA ARG A 19 7.44 17.66 -6.36
C ARG A 19 8.89 18.02 -6.65
N GLU A 20 9.80 17.56 -5.79
CA GLU A 20 11.22 17.89 -5.87
C GLU A 20 11.81 17.47 -7.22
N TRP A 21 11.41 16.30 -7.73
CA TRP A 21 11.93 15.75 -8.99
C TRP A 21 11.08 16.09 -10.22
N ASN A 22 10.09 16.98 -10.07
CA ASN A 22 9.26 17.49 -11.16
C ASN A 22 8.64 16.37 -12.03
N LEU A 23 8.00 15.39 -11.37
CA LEU A 23 7.45 14.22 -12.04
C LEU A 23 6.09 14.53 -12.68
N LYS A 24 6.15 15.25 -13.81
CA LYS A 24 4.99 15.85 -14.49
C LYS A 24 3.83 14.88 -14.78
N TYR A 25 4.13 13.64 -15.15
CA TYR A 25 3.09 12.65 -15.44
C TYR A 25 2.44 12.13 -14.16
N ILE A 26 3.21 12.00 -13.07
CA ILE A 26 2.65 11.66 -11.75
C ILE A 26 1.82 12.81 -11.18
N THR A 27 2.24 14.08 -11.33
CA THR A 27 1.47 15.22 -10.80
C THR A 27 0.18 15.49 -11.58
N GLN A 28 0.12 15.10 -12.85
CA GLN A 28 -1.03 15.31 -13.73
C GLN A 28 -1.50 16.78 -13.74
N LYS A 29 -2.82 17.04 -13.87
CA LYS A 29 -3.41 18.39 -13.88
C LYS A 29 -3.57 18.96 -12.46
N ALA A 30 -3.88 18.10 -11.49
CA ALA A 30 -3.96 18.47 -10.08
C ALA A 30 -3.46 17.33 -9.19
N TYR A 31 -2.83 17.67 -8.07
CA TYR A 31 -2.33 16.71 -7.09
C TYR A 31 -2.30 17.30 -5.68
N THR A 32 -2.38 16.45 -4.66
CA THR A 32 -2.43 16.83 -3.25
C THR A 32 -1.88 15.74 -2.34
N LYS A 33 -1.55 16.11 -1.11
CA LYS A 33 -1.43 15.16 0.01
C LYS A 33 -2.81 14.70 0.44
N THR A 34 -2.94 13.43 0.84
CA THR A 34 -4.12 12.94 1.55
C THR A 34 -3.83 12.86 3.04
N ASN A 35 -4.78 13.28 3.86
CA ASN A 35 -4.63 13.31 5.31
C ASN A 35 -4.94 11.93 5.92
N LEU A 36 -4.00 11.39 6.69
CA LEU A 36 -4.12 10.09 7.36
C LEU A 36 -4.45 10.18 8.85
N SER A 37 -4.79 11.37 9.37
CA SER A 37 -5.11 11.59 10.80
C SER A 37 -6.26 10.75 11.35
N ASP A 38 -7.07 10.17 10.46
CA ASP A 38 -8.15 9.26 10.85
C ASP A 38 -7.63 7.87 11.23
N PHE A 39 -6.39 7.49 10.90
CA PHE A 39 -5.86 6.16 11.17
C PHE A 39 -4.97 6.18 12.43
N GLU A 40 -5.20 5.26 13.38
CA GLU A 40 -4.34 5.13 14.56
C GLU A 40 -2.95 4.57 14.18
N VAL A 41 -2.91 3.77 13.12
CA VAL A 41 -1.69 3.16 12.57
C VAL A 41 -1.64 3.35 11.07
N ILE A 42 -0.51 3.88 10.57
CA ILE A 42 -0.27 4.04 9.13
C ILE A 42 0.20 2.71 8.56
N VAL A 43 -0.75 1.87 8.18
CA VAL A 43 -0.50 0.53 7.62
C VAL A 43 -1.36 0.29 6.40
N THR A 44 -0.79 -0.43 5.44
CA THR A 44 -1.32 -0.63 4.10
C THR A 44 -2.76 -1.16 4.06
N PRO A 45 -3.13 -2.30 4.67
CA PRO A 45 -4.45 -2.91 4.38
C PRO A 45 -5.67 -2.10 4.83
N PRO A 46 -5.69 -1.45 6.03
CA PRO A 46 -6.79 -0.55 6.43
C PRO A 46 -6.98 0.66 5.52
N ILE A 47 -5.89 1.29 5.08
CA ILE A 47 -5.97 2.51 4.26
C ILE A 47 -6.52 2.17 2.88
N TRP A 48 -5.98 1.14 2.21
CA TRP A 48 -6.49 0.69 0.91
C TRP A 48 -7.95 0.22 0.99
N ALA A 49 -8.32 -0.49 2.06
CA ALA A 49 -9.72 -0.87 2.29
C ALA A 49 -10.63 0.36 2.32
N SER A 50 -10.21 1.43 3.00
CA SER A 50 -10.99 2.67 3.09
C SER A 50 -11.15 3.38 1.74
N MET A 51 -10.13 3.36 0.90
CA MET A 51 -10.18 3.97 -0.44
C MET A 51 -11.23 3.31 -1.32
N ILE A 52 -11.34 1.98 -1.24
CA ILE A 52 -12.23 1.21 -2.11
C ILE A 52 -13.63 0.99 -1.53
N THR A 53 -13.87 1.29 -0.25
CA THR A 53 -15.19 1.16 0.40
C THR A 53 -15.80 2.51 0.79
N GLY A 54 -15.00 3.56 0.92
CA GLY A 54 -15.44 4.88 1.35
C GLY A 54 -15.51 5.06 2.87
N GLU A 55 -15.11 4.06 3.65
CA GLU A 55 -15.13 4.11 5.12
C GLU A 55 -14.00 3.29 5.75
N ARG A 56 -13.64 3.57 7.00
CA ARG A 56 -12.69 2.73 7.75
C ARG A 56 -13.40 1.45 8.17
N ILE A 57 -12.70 0.31 8.04
CA ILE A 57 -13.25 -1.01 8.35
C ILE A 57 -12.59 -1.53 9.64
N PRO A 58 -13.29 -1.50 10.79
CA PRO A 58 -12.72 -1.91 12.08
C PRO A 58 -12.14 -3.32 12.06
N GLU A 59 -12.80 -4.28 11.41
CA GLU A 59 -12.31 -5.67 11.36
C GLU A 59 -10.99 -5.83 10.59
N ILE A 60 -10.65 -4.87 9.73
CA ILE A 60 -9.37 -4.81 9.04
C ILE A 60 -8.35 -4.03 9.88
N GLU A 61 -8.75 -2.94 10.55
CA GLU A 61 -7.85 -2.04 11.28
C GLU A 61 -7.43 -2.57 12.67
N GLU A 62 -8.39 -3.09 13.45
CA GLU A 62 -8.19 -3.54 14.83
C GLU A 62 -7.06 -4.58 15.01
N PRO A 63 -6.89 -5.58 14.10
CA PRO A 63 -5.77 -6.52 14.20
C PRO A 63 -4.40 -5.82 14.17
N PHE A 64 -4.24 -4.75 13.39
CA PHE A 64 -3.00 -3.98 13.32
C PHE A 64 -2.81 -3.11 14.56
N ILE A 65 -3.86 -2.43 15.01
CA ILE A 65 -3.84 -1.63 16.26
C ILE A 65 -3.45 -2.51 17.44
N LYS A 66 -4.10 -3.67 17.60
CA LYS A 66 -3.81 -4.62 18.69
C LYS A 66 -2.35 -5.07 18.65
N ARG A 67 -1.81 -5.35 17.46
CA ARG A 67 -0.41 -5.72 17.28
C ARG A 67 0.54 -4.57 17.65
N HIS A 68 0.28 -3.36 17.15
CA HIS A 68 1.08 -2.17 17.44
C HIS A 68 1.11 -1.88 18.94
N ARG A 69 -0.06 -1.82 19.59
CA ARG A 69 -0.17 -1.61 21.04
C ARG A 69 0.56 -2.69 21.83
N PHE A 70 0.46 -3.97 21.44
CA PHE A 70 1.18 -5.06 22.12
C PHE A 70 2.70 -4.88 22.04
N ILE A 71 3.23 -4.50 20.87
CA ILE A 71 4.66 -4.24 20.69
C ILE A 71 5.11 -3.05 21.55
N ALA A 72 4.37 -1.94 21.53
CA ALA A 72 4.66 -0.74 22.31
C ALA A 72 4.64 -1.00 23.84
N HIS A 73 3.65 -1.73 24.35
CA HIS A 73 3.54 -2.05 25.78
C HIS A 73 4.61 -3.03 26.26
N LYS A 74 5.05 -3.96 25.40
CA LYS A 74 6.16 -4.87 25.72
C LYS A 74 7.49 -4.10 25.96
N GLY A 75 7.64 -2.92 25.35
CA GLY A 75 8.74 -2.00 25.60
C GLY A 75 8.66 -1.22 26.92
N LYS A 76 7.45 -1.08 27.53
CA LYS A 76 7.23 -0.26 28.75
C LYS A 76 6.94 -1.05 30.02
N SER A 77 6.45 -2.30 29.95
CA SER A 77 6.25 -3.19 31.12
C SER A 77 5.81 -4.59 30.68
N SER A 78 6.59 -5.65 30.92
CA SER A 78 6.19 -7.01 30.50
C SER A 78 5.50 -7.80 31.62
N LYS A 79 4.21 -7.53 31.86
CA LYS A 79 3.27 -8.45 32.54
C LYS A 79 2.74 -9.57 31.62
N VAL A 80 3.40 -9.83 30.49
CA VAL A 80 3.10 -11.01 29.68
C VAL A 80 3.66 -12.24 30.41
N LYS A 81 2.80 -13.25 30.67
CA LYS A 81 3.19 -14.58 31.16
C LYS A 81 4.03 -15.30 30.08
N VAL A 82 5.25 -14.83 29.87
CA VAL A 82 6.27 -15.53 29.07
C VAL A 82 6.69 -16.73 29.91
N PRO A 83 6.58 -17.97 29.40
CA PRO A 83 6.97 -19.16 30.14
C PRO A 83 8.40 -19.01 30.68
N TRP A 84 8.64 -19.47 31.90
CA TRP A 84 9.90 -19.21 32.62
C TRP A 84 11.13 -19.71 31.84
N TYR A 85 11.01 -20.82 31.12
CA TYR A 85 12.07 -21.38 30.26
C TYR A 85 12.41 -20.48 29.07
N VAL A 86 11.43 -19.72 28.54
CA VAL A 86 11.67 -18.72 27.48
C VAL A 86 12.39 -17.50 28.05
N ARG A 87 12.06 -17.08 29.27
CA ARG A 87 12.78 -16.00 29.98
C ARG A 87 14.24 -16.39 30.24
N LEU A 88 14.48 -17.61 30.71
CA LEU A 88 15.81 -18.12 31.00
C LEU A 88 16.65 -18.27 29.73
N GLY A 89 16.09 -18.90 28.69
CA GLY A 89 16.75 -19.02 27.38
C GLY A 89 17.04 -17.67 26.72
N SER A 90 16.13 -16.70 26.83
CA SER A 90 16.31 -15.37 26.25
C SER A 90 17.44 -14.55 26.89
N LYS A 91 18.06 -14.97 28.01
CA LYS A 91 19.26 -14.32 28.57
C LYS A 91 20.56 -14.87 28.01
N ILE A 92 20.54 -16.07 27.44
CA ILE A 92 21.74 -16.82 26.98
C ILE A 92 21.78 -16.87 25.45
N LEU A 93 20.63 -16.75 24.78
CA LEU A 93 20.53 -16.86 23.33
C LEU A 93 21.15 -15.65 22.60
N PRO A 94 21.76 -15.84 21.42
CA PRO A 94 22.13 -14.76 20.50
C PRO A 94 20.95 -13.83 20.17
N LEU A 95 21.24 -12.55 19.94
CA LEU A 95 20.24 -11.49 19.67
C LEU A 95 19.26 -11.86 18.54
N GLY A 96 19.76 -12.49 17.47
CA GLY A 96 18.93 -12.96 16.35
C GLY A 96 17.89 -14.02 16.73
N ILE A 97 18.23 -14.92 17.67
CA ILE A 97 17.29 -15.95 18.16
C ILE A 97 16.27 -15.32 19.10
N ARG A 98 16.69 -14.37 19.96
CA ARG A 98 15.75 -13.60 20.81
C ARG A 98 14.71 -12.86 19.98
N ARG A 99 15.12 -12.23 18.87
CA ARG A 99 14.21 -11.50 17.97
C ARG A 99 13.18 -12.43 17.34
N LYS A 100 13.61 -13.58 16.82
CA LYS A 100 12.71 -14.62 16.27
C LYS A 100 11.71 -15.15 17.29
N ILE A 101 12.15 -15.43 18.52
CA ILE A 101 11.26 -15.85 19.62
C ILE A 101 10.27 -14.74 19.96
N GLY A 102 10.72 -13.48 20.01
CA GLY A 102 9.87 -12.31 20.21
C GLY A 102 8.76 -12.19 19.17
N GLU A 103 9.12 -12.31 17.89
CA GLU A 103 8.19 -12.31 16.75
C GLU A 103 7.21 -13.48 16.80
N ALA A 104 7.67 -14.69 17.14
CA ALA A 104 6.82 -15.86 17.28
C ALA A 104 5.78 -15.69 18.41
N ILE A 105 6.18 -15.09 19.54
CA ILE A 105 5.26 -14.76 20.65
C ILE A 105 4.24 -13.70 20.21
N ILE A 106 4.69 -12.64 19.53
CA ILE A 106 3.78 -11.61 19.01
C ILE A 106 2.76 -12.26 18.08
N LYS A 107 3.21 -13.05 17.10
CA LYS A 107 2.33 -13.75 16.15
C LYS A 107 1.38 -14.72 16.84
N ARG A 108 1.81 -15.43 17.88
CA ARG A 108 0.94 -16.32 18.65
C ARG A 108 -0.16 -15.57 19.40
N VAL A 109 0.14 -14.38 19.93
CA VAL A 109 -0.80 -13.58 20.72
C VAL A 109 -1.74 -12.76 19.84
N THR A 110 -1.24 -12.22 18.73
CA THR A 110 -1.97 -11.26 17.88
C THR A 110 -2.42 -11.83 16.55
N GLY A 111 -1.98 -13.03 16.18
CA GLY A 111 -2.10 -13.54 14.81
C GLY A 111 -1.16 -12.84 13.83
N ASP A 112 -1.38 -13.11 12.54
CA ASP A 112 -0.74 -12.42 11.40
C ASP A 112 -1.80 -11.53 10.73
N PRO A 113 -1.88 -10.22 11.08
CA PRO A 113 -2.91 -9.32 10.56
C PRO A 113 -2.99 -9.32 9.04
N PHE A 114 -1.85 -9.28 8.36
CA PHE A 114 -1.81 -9.30 6.90
C PHE A 114 -2.42 -10.57 6.31
N LEU A 115 -2.20 -11.74 6.95
CA LEU A 115 -2.84 -12.98 6.49
C LEU A 115 -4.34 -12.98 6.77
N ALA A 116 -4.78 -12.40 7.89
CA ALA A 116 -6.20 -12.36 8.25
C ALA A 116 -7.01 -11.41 7.36
N THR A 117 -6.38 -10.34 6.86
CA THR A 117 -7.10 -9.24 6.22
C THR A 117 -6.92 -9.16 4.70
N HIS A 118 -5.90 -9.78 4.09
CA HIS A 118 -5.55 -9.52 2.68
C HIS A 118 -6.68 -9.73 1.66
N ASP A 119 -7.65 -10.59 1.94
CA ASP A 119 -8.81 -10.88 1.09
C ASP A 119 -10.16 -10.59 1.78
N TYR A 120 -10.14 -9.89 2.92
CA TYR A 120 -11.32 -9.76 3.79
C TYR A 120 -12.56 -9.25 3.06
N LEU A 121 -12.42 -8.22 2.22
CA LEU A 121 -13.55 -7.62 1.50
C LEU A 121 -14.11 -8.59 0.45
N LEU A 122 -13.25 -9.30 -0.28
CA LEU A 122 -13.66 -10.33 -1.25
C LEU A 122 -14.35 -11.53 -0.59
N ARG A 123 -13.77 -11.99 0.52
CA ARG A 123 -14.20 -13.20 1.23
C ARG A 123 -15.50 -12.99 1.99
N THR A 124 -15.69 -11.82 2.59
CA THR A 124 -16.87 -11.54 3.42
C THR A 124 -18.00 -10.87 2.67
N ARG A 125 -17.70 -10.05 1.65
CA ARG A 125 -18.68 -9.26 0.87
C ARG A 125 -19.65 -8.44 1.73
N LYS A 126 -19.26 -8.11 2.97
CA LYS A 126 -20.07 -7.31 3.90
C LYS A 126 -20.17 -5.85 3.48
N TYR A 127 -19.17 -5.36 2.75
CA TYR A 127 -19.04 -3.97 2.34
C TYR A 127 -19.10 -3.90 0.82
N LYS A 128 -19.82 -2.91 0.30
CA LYS A 128 -19.70 -2.54 -1.11
C LYS A 128 -18.34 -1.91 -1.34
N THR A 129 -17.77 -2.23 -2.49
CA THR A 129 -16.55 -1.64 -2.99
C THR A 129 -16.83 -0.84 -4.25
N ILE A 130 -15.89 0.01 -4.68
CA ILE A 130 -15.97 0.71 -5.97
C ILE A 130 -16.26 -0.25 -7.14
N PHE A 131 -15.80 -1.51 -7.06
CA PHE A 131 -15.97 -2.49 -8.12
C PHE A 131 -17.43 -2.92 -8.31
N ASP A 132 -18.25 -2.88 -7.26
CA ASP A 132 -19.67 -3.25 -7.33
C ASP A 132 -20.52 -2.27 -8.18
N TYR A 133 -19.95 -1.12 -8.50
CA TYR A 133 -20.60 -0.05 -9.27
C TYR A 133 -20.26 -0.08 -10.76
N PHE A 134 -19.47 -1.02 -11.23
CA PHE A 134 -19.12 -1.14 -12.64
C PHE A 134 -19.34 -2.57 -13.12
N ASP A 135 -19.69 -2.72 -14.39
CA ASP A 135 -19.95 -4.04 -15.00
C ASP A 135 -18.63 -4.72 -15.40
N LYS A 136 -17.73 -3.93 -15.97
CA LYS A 136 -16.47 -4.42 -16.52
C LYS A 136 -15.30 -3.88 -15.72
N THR A 137 -14.94 -4.57 -14.65
CA THR A 137 -13.82 -4.19 -13.79
C THR A 137 -12.62 -5.10 -13.91
N TRP A 138 -11.43 -4.53 -13.69
CA TRP A 138 -10.21 -5.30 -13.55
C TRP A 138 -9.33 -4.79 -12.41
N THR A 139 -8.69 -5.73 -11.71
CA THR A 139 -7.62 -5.44 -10.76
C THR A 139 -6.64 -6.61 -10.68
N ASN A 140 -5.38 -6.32 -10.36
CA ASN A 140 -4.37 -7.33 -9.97
C ASN A 140 -4.37 -7.62 -8.45
N GLY A 141 -5.46 -7.23 -7.78
CA GLY A 141 -5.66 -7.34 -6.35
C GLY A 141 -5.15 -6.12 -5.60
N ILE A 142 -5.88 -5.72 -4.56
CA ILE A 142 -5.53 -4.61 -3.66
C ILE A 142 -5.40 -5.18 -2.24
N PRO A 143 -4.55 -4.61 -1.36
CA PRO A 143 -4.54 -4.99 0.04
C PRO A 143 -5.97 -4.92 0.61
N SER A 144 -6.39 -5.97 1.30
CA SER A 144 -7.78 -6.21 1.75
C SER A 144 -8.79 -6.65 0.70
N TYR A 145 -8.43 -6.63 -0.58
CA TYR A 145 -9.21 -7.07 -1.73
C TYR A 145 -8.35 -7.97 -2.65
N GLY A 146 -7.82 -9.06 -2.09
CA GLY A 146 -7.21 -10.14 -2.85
C GLY A 146 -5.68 -10.07 -3.00
N ARG A 147 -5.00 -9.04 -2.48
CA ARG A 147 -3.53 -8.94 -2.54
C ARG A 147 -2.90 -9.13 -1.16
N ASN A 148 -2.06 -10.16 -1.03
CA ASN A 148 -1.22 -10.36 0.14
C ASN A 148 0.19 -9.78 -0.08
N VAL A 149 0.50 -8.67 0.60
CA VAL A 149 1.79 -7.98 0.55
C VAL A 149 2.79 -8.47 1.60
N SER A 150 2.44 -9.51 2.36
CA SER A 150 3.22 -10.00 3.50
C SER A 150 3.46 -11.52 3.40
N THR A 151 3.80 -11.98 2.20
CA THR A 151 4.10 -13.39 1.91
C THR A 151 5.37 -13.89 2.62
N PRO A 152 5.55 -15.21 2.82
CA PRO A 152 6.80 -15.76 3.37
C PRO A 152 8.04 -15.37 2.55
N LYS A 153 7.89 -15.25 1.23
CA LYS A 153 8.97 -14.90 0.32
C LYS A 153 9.44 -13.46 0.53
N VAL A 154 8.53 -12.49 0.56
CA VAL A 154 8.89 -11.08 0.82
C VAL A 154 9.41 -10.90 2.25
N LYS A 155 8.82 -11.57 3.25
CA LYS A 155 9.32 -11.57 4.64
C LYS A 155 10.77 -12.06 4.74
N THR A 156 11.11 -13.10 3.98
CA THR A 156 12.49 -13.63 3.94
C THR A 156 13.44 -12.66 3.25
N ALA A 157 13.05 -12.09 2.10
CA ALA A 157 13.87 -11.12 1.38
C ALA A 157 14.10 -9.83 2.20
N MET A 158 13.06 -9.33 2.88
CA MET A 158 13.13 -8.20 3.81
C MET A 158 14.09 -8.49 4.97
N ALA A 159 14.04 -9.70 5.55
CA ALA A 159 14.93 -10.09 6.63
C ALA A 159 16.41 -10.14 6.20
N GLU A 160 16.71 -10.51 4.96
CA GLU A 160 18.06 -10.45 4.39
C GLU A 160 18.48 -9.00 4.09
N ALA A 161 17.57 -8.17 3.60
CA ALA A 161 17.82 -6.74 3.36
C ALA A 161 18.18 -6.00 4.66
N VAL A 162 17.49 -6.29 5.77
CA VAL A 162 17.80 -5.76 7.12
C VAL A 162 19.20 -6.18 7.60
N LYS A 163 19.74 -7.31 7.13
CA LYS A 163 21.12 -7.74 7.43
C LYS A 163 22.15 -7.10 6.49
N GLY A 164 21.73 -6.22 5.58
CA GLY A 164 22.58 -5.54 4.60
C GLY A 164 22.58 -6.16 3.21
N ASN A 165 21.95 -7.31 2.99
CA ASN A 165 21.85 -7.93 1.66
C ASN A 165 20.53 -7.58 0.98
N LEU A 166 20.51 -6.45 0.27
CA LEU A 166 19.30 -5.96 -0.39
C LEU A 166 18.95 -6.70 -1.70
N LYS A 167 19.90 -7.43 -2.28
CA LYS A 167 19.75 -8.03 -3.62
C LYS A 167 18.50 -8.90 -3.76
N PRO A 168 18.20 -9.84 -2.83
CA PRO A 168 16.99 -10.67 -2.94
C PRO A 168 15.68 -9.87 -2.91
N LEU A 169 15.62 -8.79 -2.13
CA LEU A 169 14.45 -7.92 -2.06
C LEU A 169 14.26 -7.14 -3.35
N VAL A 170 15.33 -6.51 -3.87
CA VAL A 170 15.27 -5.74 -5.11
C VAL A 170 14.89 -6.64 -6.30
N GLU A 171 15.47 -7.83 -6.40
CA GLU A 171 15.13 -8.80 -7.45
C GLU A 171 13.67 -9.26 -7.36
N TYR A 172 13.18 -9.53 -6.14
CA TYR A 172 11.78 -9.89 -5.91
C TYR A 172 10.82 -8.77 -6.29
N ALA A 173 11.09 -7.55 -5.80
CA ALA A 173 10.27 -6.37 -6.02
C ALA A 173 10.21 -6.04 -7.53
N MET A 174 11.37 -6.01 -8.21
CA MET A 174 11.44 -5.77 -9.66
C MET A 174 10.69 -6.83 -10.47
N LYS A 175 10.84 -8.12 -10.12
CA LYS A 175 10.14 -9.20 -10.81
C LYS A 175 8.63 -9.05 -10.66
N THR A 176 8.15 -8.76 -9.45
CA THR A 176 6.72 -8.60 -9.16
C THR A 176 6.17 -7.36 -9.86
N TYR A 177 6.88 -6.23 -9.78
CA TYR A 177 6.53 -5.00 -10.49
C TYR A 177 6.42 -5.20 -12.00
N GLU A 178 7.36 -5.91 -12.61
CA GLU A 178 7.33 -6.16 -14.04
C GLU A 178 6.15 -7.08 -14.45
N GLN A 179 5.80 -8.07 -13.61
CA GLN A 179 4.61 -8.90 -13.82
C GLN A 179 3.32 -8.07 -13.71
N ASP A 180 3.19 -7.28 -12.65
CA ASP A 180 2.04 -6.39 -12.44
C ASP A 180 1.94 -5.34 -13.56
N ARG A 181 3.08 -4.80 -14.03
CA ARG A 181 3.13 -3.84 -15.14
C ARG A 181 2.62 -4.45 -16.45
N ARG A 182 3.01 -5.69 -16.78
CA ARG A 182 2.49 -6.37 -17.98
C ARG A 182 0.98 -6.57 -17.88
N ALA A 183 0.50 -7.03 -16.73
CA ALA A 183 -0.93 -7.24 -16.49
C ALA A 183 -1.74 -5.94 -16.63
N LEU A 184 -1.20 -4.79 -16.19
CA LEU A 184 -1.78 -3.48 -16.44
C LEU A 184 -1.93 -3.19 -17.94
N PHE A 185 -0.87 -3.34 -18.72
CA PHE A 185 -0.94 -3.06 -20.17
C PHE A 185 -1.88 -4.02 -20.91
N GLU A 186 -1.91 -5.30 -20.52
CA GLU A 186 -2.90 -6.25 -21.02
C GLU A 186 -4.33 -5.83 -20.69
N ALA A 187 -4.57 -5.29 -19.47
CA ALA A 187 -5.89 -4.80 -19.08
C ALA A 187 -6.27 -3.51 -19.81
N LEU A 188 -5.32 -2.60 -20.07
CA LEU A 188 -5.57 -1.37 -20.82
C LEU A 188 -6.07 -1.64 -22.25
N ASP A 189 -5.62 -2.74 -22.86
CA ASP A 189 -6.04 -3.17 -24.20
C ASP A 189 -7.41 -3.87 -24.23
N LYS A 190 -8.07 -4.06 -23.06
CA LYS A 190 -9.40 -4.65 -22.96
C LYS A 190 -10.49 -3.61 -22.67
N ASP A 191 -11.72 -4.04 -22.92
CA ASP A 191 -12.94 -3.28 -22.70
C ASP A 191 -13.37 -3.32 -21.21
N TYR A 192 -12.57 -2.68 -20.35
CA TYR A 192 -12.93 -2.44 -18.95
C TYR A 192 -13.36 -0.98 -18.73
N GLU A 193 -14.37 -0.80 -17.89
CA GLU A 193 -14.86 0.51 -17.43
C GLU A 193 -14.00 1.04 -16.27
N LEU A 194 -13.55 0.14 -15.38
CA LEU A 194 -12.71 0.46 -14.23
C LEU A 194 -11.51 -0.50 -14.18
N ILE A 195 -10.31 0.07 -14.22
CA ILE A 195 -9.04 -0.63 -14.01
C ILE A 195 -8.43 -0.07 -12.72
N PHE A 196 -8.24 -0.91 -11.71
CA PHE A 196 -7.48 -0.56 -10.52
C PHE A 196 -6.25 -1.44 -10.42
N TRP A 197 -5.11 -0.84 -10.76
CA TRP A 197 -3.82 -1.48 -10.66
C TRP A 197 -3.12 -1.08 -9.37
N TYR A 198 -2.56 -2.04 -8.65
CA TYR A 198 -1.84 -1.81 -7.42
C TYR A 198 -0.41 -2.39 -7.50
N THR A 199 0.56 -1.70 -6.92
CA THR A 199 1.92 -2.22 -6.73
C THR A 199 2.49 -1.87 -5.35
N PRO A 200 3.06 -2.84 -4.60
CA PRO A 200 3.82 -2.60 -3.37
C PRO A 200 5.29 -2.20 -3.65
N PHE A 201 5.69 -2.18 -4.91
CA PHE A 201 7.09 -2.11 -5.35
C PHE A 201 7.86 -0.93 -4.76
N LEU A 202 7.23 0.24 -4.74
CA LEU A 202 7.91 1.45 -4.31
C LEU A 202 8.08 1.47 -2.79
N ASP A 203 7.06 1.11 -2.01
CA ASP A 203 7.17 0.91 -0.55
C ASP A 203 8.30 -0.07 -0.18
N GLU A 204 8.30 -1.27 -0.76
CA GLU A 204 9.27 -2.33 -0.48
C GLU A 204 10.72 -1.86 -0.63
N ILE A 205 11.01 -1.09 -1.68
CA ILE A 205 12.37 -0.62 -1.97
C ILE A 205 12.70 0.67 -1.21
N SER A 206 11.73 1.59 -1.07
CA SER A 206 11.97 2.92 -0.52
C SER A 206 12.40 2.87 0.94
N HIS A 207 11.92 1.89 1.71
CA HIS A 207 12.41 1.60 3.05
C HIS A 207 13.95 1.55 3.13
N PHE A 208 14.64 1.09 2.09
CA PHE A 208 16.11 0.98 2.06
C PHE A 208 16.81 2.02 1.16
N TYR A 209 16.06 2.65 0.26
CA TYR A 209 16.60 3.54 -0.77
C TYR A 209 16.31 5.01 -0.48
N ILE A 210 15.50 5.36 0.53
CA ILE A 210 15.18 6.76 0.87
C ILE A 210 16.42 7.64 1.10
N ARG A 211 17.50 7.06 1.65
CA ARG A 211 18.80 7.72 1.84
C ARG A 211 19.73 7.63 0.61
N LYS A 212 19.37 6.84 -0.39
CA LYS A 212 20.13 6.61 -1.63
C LYS A 212 19.47 7.39 -2.77
N LYS A 213 19.45 8.72 -2.62
CA LYS A 213 18.68 9.67 -3.45
C LYS A 213 18.72 9.36 -4.96
N LEU A 214 19.91 9.17 -5.55
CA LEU A 214 20.04 8.87 -6.98
C LEU A 214 19.38 7.55 -7.41
N LYS A 215 19.49 6.50 -6.58
CA LYS A 215 18.85 5.20 -6.87
C LYS A 215 17.33 5.32 -6.79
N LEU A 216 16.82 6.02 -5.78
CA LEU A 216 15.39 6.23 -5.62
C LEU A 216 14.82 7.14 -6.73
N MET A 217 15.54 8.19 -7.09
CA MET A 217 15.17 9.09 -8.18
C MET A 217 15.01 8.36 -9.51
N ASN A 218 15.91 7.42 -9.83
CA ASN A 218 15.78 6.58 -11.03
C ASN A 218 14.49 5.74 -11.01
N ILE A 219 14.12 5.16 -9.86
CA ILE A 219 12.88 4.40 -9.70
C ILE A 219 11.65 5.30 -9.92
N TYR A 220 11.65 6.50 -9.35
CA TYR A 220 10.57 7.47 -9.54
C TYR A 220 10.46 7.95 -10.99
N PHE A 221 11.58 8.12 -11.70
CA PHE A 221 11.55 8.42 -13.14
C PHE A 221 10.99 7.26 -13.97
N ASP A 222 11.30 6.01 -13.60
CA ASP A 222 10.71 4.83 -14.24
C ASP A 222 9.20 4.74 -14.00
N LEU A 223 8.73 5.04 -12.78
CA LEU A 223 7.30 5.13 -12.47
C LEU A 223 6.64 6.28 -13.23
N ASN A 224 7.28 7.45 -13.32
CA ASN A 224 6.77 8.58 -14.09
C ASN A 224 6.67 8.25 -15.59
N LYS A 225 7.62 7.46 -16.12
CA LYS A 225 7.58 6.94 -17.49
C LYS A 225 6.48 5.88 -17.67
N LEU A 226 6.21 5.05 -16.68
CA LEU A 226 5.06 4.14 -16.68
C LEU A 226 3.76 4.95 -16.82
N VAL A 227 3.57 5.96 -15.97
CA VAL A 227 2.37 6.81 -15.99
C VAL A 227 2.21 7.50 -17.34
N LYS A 228 3.29 8.03 -17.94
CA LYS A 228 3.27 8.56 -19.31
C LYS A 228 2.69 7.55 -20.29
N LYS A 229 3.21 6.33 -20.31
CA LYS A 229 2.76 5.27 -21.22
C LYS A 229 1.31 4.85 -20.99
N VAL A 230 0.84 4.91 -19.74
CA VAL A 230 -0.59 4.69 -19.42
C VAL A 230 -1.41 5.83 -20.00
N SER A 231 -1.03 7.09 -19.77
CA SER A 231 -1.76 8.26 -20.28
C SER A 231 -1.84 8.30 -21.81
N GLU A 232 -0.83 7.80 -22.52
CA GLU A 232 -0.82 7.69 -23.99
C GLU A 232 -1.79 6.64 -24.54
N LYS A 233 -2.33 5.76 -23.68
CA LYS A 233 -3.37 4.77 -24.03
C LYS A 233 -4.79 5.23 -23.68
N LEU A 234 -4.94 6.42 -23.12
CA LEU A 234 -6.23 6.96 -22.68
C LEU A 234 -6.71 8.03 -23.64
N ASP A 235 -8.02 8.07 -23.87
CA ASP A 235 -8.67 9.12 -24.63
C ASP A 235 -8.89 10.38 -23.77
N GLU A 236 -9.19 11.52 -24.39
CA GLU A 236 -9.40 12.79 -23.67
C GLU A 236 -10.53 12.73 -22.62
N THR A 237 -11.52 11.86 -22.82
CA THR A 237 -12.65 11.69 -21.92
C THR A 237 -12.40 10.72 -20.77
N ASP A 238 -11.30 9.97 -20.83
CA ASP A 238 -10.93 8.97 -19.83
C ASP A 238 -10.32 9.61 -18.58
N VAL A 239 -10.38 8.86 -17.48
CA VAL A 239 -9.96 9.32 -16.17
C VAL A 239 -8.72 8.54 -15.73
N LEU A 240 -7.69 9.27 -15.31
CA LEU A 240 -6.48 8.73 -14.70
C LEU A 240 -6.31 9.30 -13.30
N TYR A 241 -6.37 8.42 -12.31
CA TYR A 241 -6.03 8.72 -10.93
C TYR A 241 -4.76 7.98 -10.53
N ILE A 242 -3.91 8.66 -9.76
CA ILE A 242 -2.74 8.06 -9.13
C ILE A 242 -2.90 8.27 -7.65
N ILE A 243 -2.77 7.20 -6.87
CA ILE A 243 -3.02 7.26 -5.43
C ILE A 243 -2.00 6.42 -4.67
N SER A 244 -1.66 6.88 -3.47
CA SER A 244 -0.86 6.15 -2.48
C SER A 244 -1.52 6.26 -1.12
N ASP A 245 -1.45 5.18 -0.35
CA ASP A 245 -1.89 5.08 1.03
C ASP A 245 -1.01 5.89 1.97
N HIS A 246 0.30 5.91 1.76
CA HIS A 246 1.25 6.75 2.49
C HIS A 246 2.46 7.14 1.61
N GLY A 247 3.33 8.00 2.12
CA GLY A 247 4.65 8.26 1.55
C GLY A 247 5.77 7.60 2.36
N MET A 248 6.98 8.15 2.28
CA MET A 248 8.19 7.56 2.90
C MET A 248 9.15 8.66 3.33
N GLU A 249 9.65 8.56 4.57
CA GLU A 249 10.56 9.52 5.19
C GLU A 249 11.81 8.83 5.75
N PRO A 250 12.98 9.50 5.73
CA PRO A 250 14.22 8.93 6.24
C PRO A 250 14.23 8.88 7.79
N ILE A 251 14.69 7.77 8.36
CA ILE A 251 14.86 7.59 9.81
C ILE A 251 16.26 7.07 10.17
N SER A 252 16.86 7.57 11.26
CA SER A 252 18.30 7.40 11.57
C SER A 252 18.68 6.14 12.32
N GLU A 253 17.74 5.54 13.05
CA GLU A 253 18.04 4.46 13.99
C GLU A 253 17.55 3.08 13.52
N ASP A 254 16.98 2.99 12.31
CA ASP A 254 16.48 1.74 11.74
C ASP A 254 17.39 1.25 10.59
N PRO A 255 17.76 -0.04 10.55
CA PRO A 255 18.57 -0.61 9.46
C PRO A 255 17.93 -0.50 8.07
N ARG A 256 16.60 -0.32 7.99
CA ARG A 256 15.91 0.03 6.74
C ARG A 256 16.35 1.43 6.32
N GLY A 257 16.21 2.41 7.21
CA GLY A 257 16.60 3.80 6.98
C GLY A 257 15.46 4.70 6.48
N GLY A 258 14.27 4.12 6.25
CA GLY A 258 13.02 4.84 5.97
C GLY A 258 11.81 4.24 6.68
N ASP A 259 10.83 5.09 7.00
CA ASP A 259 9.52 4.72 7.54
C ASP A 259 8.40 5.49 6.83
N HIS A 260 7.16 5.07 7.05
CA HIS A 260 6.00 5.68 6.40
C HIS A 260 5.83 7.14 6.84
N SER A 261 5.54 8.03 5.91
CA SER A 261 5.12 9.40 6.24
C SER A 261 3.66 9.45 6.71
N ASP A 262 3.27 10.56 7.32
CA ASP A 262 1.94 10.77 7.91
C ASP A 262 0.85 11.18 6.90
N HIS A 263 1.16 11.11 5.61
CA HIS A 263 0.30 11.54 4.52
C HIS A 263 0.41 10.60 3.33
N GLY A 264 -0.66 10.47 2.56
CA GLY A 264 -0.65 9.80 1.27
C GLY A 264 -0.50 10.77 0.10
N PHE A 265 -0.70 10.26 -1.11
CA PHE A 265 -0.61 11.01 -2.35
C PHE A 265 -1.86 10.80 -3.19
N PHE A 266 -2.33 11.85 -3.86
CA PHE A 266 -3.34 11.74 -4.91
C PHE A 266 -3.05 12.70 -6.06
N SER A 267 -3.29 12.27 -7.29
CA SER A 267 -3.36 13.15 -8.45
C SER A 267 -4.41 12.72 -9.47
N SER A 268 -4.79 13.68 -10.32
CA SER A 268 -5.86 13.53 -11.30
C SER A 268 -5.58 14.26 -12.61
N ASN A 269 -5.88 13.62 -13.75
CA ASN A 269 -5.90 14.27 -15.06
C ASN A 269 -7.12 15.20 -15.25
N THR A 270 -8.22 14.98 -14.53
CA THR A 270 -9.44 15.80 -14.63
C THR A 270 -9.32 17.13 -13.88
N GLY A 271 -8.44 17.18 -12.88
CA GLY A 271 -8.24 18.33 -11.98
C GLY A 271 -8.98 18.21 -10.64
N GLU A 272 -9.75 17.13 -10.45
CA GLU A 272 -10.39 16.80 -9.17
C GLU A 272 -9.35 16.47 -8.09
N LEU A 273 -9.68 16.69 -6.82
CA LEU A 273 -8.83 16.41 -5.66
C LEU A 273 -9.63 15.68 -4.57
N ILE A 274 -8.92 14.95 -3.71
CA ILE A 274 -9.47 14.32 -2.50
C ILE A 274 -8.71 14.80 -1.27
N LYS A 275 -9.36 14.84 -0.10
CA LYS A 275 -8.72 15.28 1.15
C LYS A 275 -8.25 14.08 1.97
N LYS A 276 -9.03 13.00 1.98
CA LYS A 276 -8.76 11.77 2.72
C LYS A 276 -8.79 10.57 1.79
N PRO A 277 -8.12 9.46 2.12
CA PRO A 277 -8.11 8.25 1.30
C PRO A 277 -9.52 7.75 0.92
N GLN A 278 -10.45 7.75 1.87
CA GLN A 278 -11.81 7.27 1.67
C GLN A 278 -12.66 8.11 0.69
N ASP A 279 -12.26 9.35 0.41
CA ASP A 279 -12.97 10.20 -0.54
C ASP A 279 -12.85 9.67 -1.99
N LEU A 280 -11.85 8.80 -2.28
CA LEU A 280 -11.70 8.14 -3.57
C LEU A 280 -12.98 7.39 -3.97
N PHE A 281 -13.62 6.71 -3.02
CA PHE A 281 -14.83 5.92 -3.29
C PHE A 281 -15.92 6.76 -3.93
N LYS A 282 -16.29 7.88 -3.30
CA LYS A 282 -17.34 8.79 -3.81
C LYS A 282 -16.93 9.40 -5.16
N LEU A 283 -15.66 9.78 -5.29
CA LEU A 283 -15.13 10.34 -6.53
C LEU A 283 -15.24 9.37 -7.71
N VAL A 284 -14.96 8.09 -7.50
CA VAL A 284 -15.01 7.05 -8.53
C VAL A 284 -16.46 6.62 -8.79
N VAL A 285 -17.24 6.36 -7.75
CA VAL A 285 -18.63 5.87 -7.88
C VAL A 285 -19.54 6.91 -8.53
N SER A 286 -19.32 8.21 -8.31
CA SER A 286 -20.07 9.28 -9.01
C SER A 286 -19.89 9.29 -10.53
N LYS A 287 -18.92 8.55 -11.06
CA LYS A 287 -18.65 8.40 -12.50
C LYS A 287 -19.16 7.07 -13.05
N SER A 288 -19.76 6.23 -12.20
CA SER A 288 -20.33 4.97 -12.62
C SER A 288 -21.56 5.18 -13.51
N PRO A 289 -21.71 4.40 -14.59
CA PRO A 289 -22.96 4.36 -15.37
C PRO A 289 -24.20 3.99 -14.53
N ARG A 290 -24.00 3.37 -13.36
CA ARG A 290 -25.03 2.89 -12.44
C ARG A 290 -25.35 3.88 -11.32
N SER A 291 -24.77 5.08 -11.29
CA SER A 291 -24.96 6.05 -10.20
C SER A 291 -26.29 6.81 -10.28
N ASN A 292 -27.41 6.09 -10.27
CA ASN A 292 -28.74 6.64 -9.96
C ASN A 292 -29.11 6.42 -8.47
N PHE A 293 -28.13 6.15 -7.60
CA PHE A 293 -28.36 5.90 -6.18
C PHE A 293 -27.97 7.12 -5.34
N ASN A 294 -28.94 7.65 -4.59
CA ASN A 294 -28.68 8.55 -3.47
C ASN A 294 -27.69 7.86 -2.51
N TYR A 295 -26.56 8.52 -2.25
CA TYR A 295 -25.64 8.07 -1.21
C TYR A 295 -26.36 8.17 0.16
N PRO A 296 -26.15 7.20 1.07
CA PRO A 296 -26.46 7.43 2.48
C PRO A 296 -25.62 8.58 3.05
#